data_AF-A0A7R9TPW9-F1
#
_entry.id   AF-A0A7R9TPW9-F1
#
_cell.length_a   1.000
_cell.length_b   1.000
_cell.length_c   1.000
_cell.angle_alpha   90.00
_cell.angle_beta   90.00
_cell.angle_gamma   90.00
#
_symmetry.space_group_name_H-M   'P 1'
#
loop_
_entity.id
_entity.type
_entity.pdbx_description
1 polymer ?
#
loop_
_entity_poly.entity_id
_entity_poly.type
_entity_poly.pdbx_seq_one_letter_code
_entity_poly.pdbx_strand_id
1 'polypeptide(L)'
;AGGASAGGESPSAWGCDELYVDFNAVAHHCTHPAWREEPHASESEPMEEMEAYLARLVEATRPRRRLMIAIDGVPPLAKVVQQRERRYTAALRHATERDAEVLARDDLEREHSGAIAPPLHSFDSNVITPGTGFMERLEAHLRAHLARRAAGEWGHLEIVFSGMKEPGEGEHKIMQLIRAQRGVMAAAAEEG
;
A
#
# COMPACT_ATOMS: atom_id res chain seq x y z
N ALA A 1 36.44 -43.06 12.66
CA ALA A 1 36.16 -42.07 11.60
C ALA A 1 34.80 -41.46 11.89
N GLY A 2 34.80 -40.31 12.57
CA GLY A 2 33.58 -39.55 12.85
C GLY A 2 33.23 -38.68 11.65
N GLY A 3 32.00 -38.79 11.17
CA GLY A 3 31.40 -37.86 10.22
C GLY A 3 30.29 -37.10 10.91
N ALA A 4 30.63 -35.97 11.52
CA ALA A 4 29.62 -34.99 11.90
C ALA A 4 29.03 -34.41 10.61
N SER A 5 27.74 -34.65 10.36
CA SER A 5 27.03 -33.97 9.29
C SER A 5 27.05 -32.48 9.60
N ALA A 6 27.71 -31.71 8.74
CA ALA A 6 27.61 -30.27 8.72
C ALA A 6 26.12 -29.89 8.58
N GLY A 7 25.52 -29.47 9.69
CA GLY A 7 24.27 -28.73 9.65
C GLY A 7 24.57 -27.45 8.87
N GLY A 8 24.11 -27.40 7.63
CA GLY A 8 24.14 -26.16 6.86
C GLY A 8 23.39 -25.10 7.64
N GLU A 9 24.09 -24.06 8.06
CA GLU A 9 23.47 -22.87 8.64
C GLU A 9 22.45 -22.32 7.63
N SER A 10 21.17 -22.40 8.00
CA SER A 10 20.05 -21.87 7.22
C SER A 10 20.23 -20.37 6.96
N PRO A 11 19.77 -19.83 5.80
CA PRO A 11 20.02 -18.45 5.44
C PRO A 11 19.30 -17.44 6.35
N SER A 12 20.10 -16.88 7.26
CA SER A 12 20.05 -15.62 8.02
C SER A 12 18.98 -15.44 9.14
N ALA A 13 19.43 -14.83 10.24
CA ALA A 13 18.69 -14.47 11.46
C ALA A 13 17.77 -13.22 11.32
N TRP A 14 17.38 -12.89 10.08
CA TRP A 14 16.63 -11.67 9.73
C TRP A 14 15.13 -11.95 9.77
N GLY A 15 14.40 -11.07 10.45
CA GLY A 15 12.95 -11.10 10.60
C GLY A 15 12.53 -10.04 11.61
N CYS A 16 11.25 -9.71 11.67
CA CYS A 16 10.70 -8.78 12.64
C CYS A 16 9.71 -9.48 13.58
N ASP A 17 9.46 -8.92 14.76
CA ASP A 17 8.35 -9.40 15.60
C ASP A 17 7.01 -8.87 15.08
N GLU A 18 7.00 -7.62 14.59
CA GLU A 18 5.79 -6.92 14.19
C GLU A 18 6.01 -6.18 12.88
N LEU A 19 5.10 -6.40 11.93
CA LEU A 19 5.06 -5.69 10.65
C LEU A 19 3.90 -4.69 10.67
N TYR A 20 4.18 -3.43 10.34
CA TYR A 20 3.20 -2.35 10.25
C TYR A 20 3.15 -1.83 8.81
N VAL A 21 1.96 -1.81 8.21
CA VAL A 21 1.77 -1.45 6.81
C VAL A 21 0.80 -0.29 6.72
N ASP A 22 1.29 0.85 6.24
CA ASP A 22 0.44 1.91 5.68
C ASP A 22 -0.03 1.44 4.30
N PHE A 23 -1.30 1.04 4.23
CA PHE A 23 -1.84 0.41 3.04
C PHE A 23 -2.10 1.40 1.92
N ASN A 24 -2.22 2.69 2.22
CA ASN A 24 -2.37 3.70 1.19
C ASN A 24 -1.10 3.80 0.34
N ALA A 25 0.08 3.64 0.95
CA ALA A 25 1.34 3.55 0.20
C ALA A 25 1.38 2.33 -0.74
N VAL A 26 0.86 1.17 -0.29
CA VAL A 26 0.73 -0.03 -1.13
C VAL A 26 -0.23 0.21 -2.29
N ALA A 27 -1.39 0.82 -2.01
CA ALA A 27 -2.39 1.12 -3.03
C ALA A 27 -1.85 2.08 -4.11
N HIS A 28 -1.11 3.12 -3.72
CA HIS A 28 -0.44 4.01 -4.67
C HIS A 28 0.59 3.26 -5.53
N HIS A 29 1.40 2.39 -4.92
CA HIS A 29 2.42 1.61 -5.62
C HIS A 29 1.81 0.65 -6.66
N CYS A 30 0.70 -0.01 -6.33
CA CYS A 30 0.06 -0.99 -7.21
C CYS A 30 -0.84 -0.34 -8.26
N THR A 31 -1.33 0.88 -8.06
CA THR A 31 -2.16 1.58 -9.06
C THR A 31 -1.34 2.36 -10.09
N HIS A 32 -0.10 2.75 -9.74
CA HIS A 32 0.83 3.46 -10.62
C HIS A 32 2.21 2.79 -10.64
N PRO A 33 2.29 1.50 -11.01
CA PRO A 33 3.55 0.79 -11.04
C PRO A 33 4.49 1.38 -12.09
N ALA A 34 5.66 1.86 -11.67
CA ALA A 34 6.65 2.45 -12.57
C ALA A 34 7.19 1.48 -13.65
N TRP A 35 6.95 0.18 -13.48
CA TRP A 35 7.35 -0.88 -14.42
C TRP A 35 6.25 -1.28 -15.42
N ARG A 36 5.08 -0.65 -15.37
CA ARG A 36 3.96 -0.96 -16.25
C ARG A 36 3.71 0.21 -17.19
N GLU A 37 3.79 -0.06 -18.49
CA GLU A 37 3.53 0.95 -19.54
C GLU A 37 2.04 1.17 -19.75
N GLU A 38 1.22 0.11 -19.59
CA GLU A 38 -0.22 0.18 -19.78
C GLU A 38 -0.99 0.29 -18.45
N PRO A 39 -2.09 1.06 -18.42
CA PRO A 39 -2.94 1.19 -17.25
C PRO A 39 -3.64 -0.13 -16.90
N HIS A 40 -4.15 -0.21 -15.68
CA HIS A 40 -5.03 -1.30 -15.28
C HIS A 40 -6.30 -1.32 -16.13
N ALA A 41 -6.67 -2.49 -16.66
CA ALA A 41 -7.88 -2.63 -17.47
C ALA A 41 -9.16 -2.66 -16.61
N SER A 42 -9.03 -2.92 -15.30
CA SER A 42 -10.14 -2.94 -14.34
C SER A 42 -9.66 -2.60 -12.92
N GLU A 43 -10.59 -2.38 -11.99
CA GLU A 43 -10.27 -2.22 -10.57
C GLU A 43 -9.83 -3.52 -9.89
N SER A 44 -10.07 -4.68 -10.50
CA SER A 44 -9.74 -5.99 -9.90
C SER A 44 -8.25 -6.31 -10.01
N GLU A 45 -7.60 -5.97 -11.12
CA GLU A 45 -6.15 -6.15 -11.31
C GLU A 45 -5.30 -5.50 -10.21
N PRO A 46 -5.47 -4.21 -9.89
CA PRO A 46 -4.67 -3.59 -8.84
C PRO A 46 -4.99 -4.17 -7.45
N MET A 47 -6.22 -4.67 -7.20
CA MET A 47 -6.53 -5.35 -5.93
C MET A 47 -5.74 -6.65 -5.77
N GLU A 48 -5.66 -7.47 -6.82
CA GLU A 48 -4.87 -8.70 -6.81
C GLU A 48 -3.36 -8.41 -6.68
N GLU A 49 -2.87 -7.36 -7.36
CA GLU A 49 -1.49 -6.91 -7.18
C GLU A 49 -1.21 -6.45 -5.75
N MET A 50 -2.14 -5.74 -5.10
CA MET A 50 -2.03 -5.34 -3.69
C MET A 50 -1.98 -6.56 -2.75
N GLU A 51 -2.81 -7.59 -2.99
CA GLU A 51 -2.76 -8.85 -2.23
C GLU A 51 -1.39 -9.53 -2.38
N ALA A 52 -0.89 -9.62 -3.62
CA ALA A 52 0.40 -10.22 -3.91
C ALA A 52 1.56 -9.42 -3.30
N TYR A 53 1.49 -8.10 -3.32
CA TYR A 53 2.50 -7.23 -2.73
C TYR A 53 2.54 -7.38 -1.21
N LEU A 54 1.37 -7.40 -0.54
CA LEU A 54 1.29 -7.65 0.89
C LEU A 54 1.89 -9.03 1.26
N ALA A 55 1.60 -10.07 0.48
CA ALA A 55 2.18 -11.38 0.70
C ALA A 55 3.71 -11.39 0.56
N ARG A 56 4.27 -10.66 -0.42
CA ARG A 56 5.71 -10.48 -0.55
C ARG A 56 6.33 -9.75 0.64
N LEU A 57 5.65 -8.72 1.19
CA LEU A 57 6.11 -8.04 2.40
C LEU A 57 6.18 -9.00 3.58
N VAL A 58 5.12 -9.78 3.81
CA VAL A 58 5.07 -10.75 4.93
C VAL A 58 6.16 -11.83 4.78
N GLU A 59 6.36 -12.37 3.57
CA GLU A 59 7.41 -13.36 3.33
C GLU A 59 8.82 -12.77 3.50
N ALA A 60 9.03 -11.53 3.04
CA ALA A 60 10.32 -10.87 3.18
C ALA A 60 10.62 -10.51 4.64
N THR A 61 9.66 -10.01 5.41
CA THR A 61 9.94 -9.55 6.79
C THR A 61 9.74 -10.61 7.85
N ARG A 62 9.04 -11.72 7.53
CA ARG A 62 8.76 -12.84 8.42
C ARG A 62 8.33 -12.39 9.83
N PRO A 63 7.20 -11.67 9.96
CA PRO A 63 6.72 -11.23 11.26
C PRO A 63 6.49 -12.44 12.16
N ARG A 64 6.90 -12.37 13.43
CA ARG A 64 6.75 -13.50 14.38
C ARG A 64 5.50 -13.40 15.24
N ARG A 65 4.96 -12.20 15.38
CA ARG A 65 3.91 -11.89 16.38
C ARG A 65 2.73 -11.16 15.78
N ARG A 66 2.94 -10.07 15.04
CA ARG A 66 1.86 -9.17 14.64
C ARG A 66 2.01 -8.67 13.20
N LEU A 67 0.88 -8.57 12.53
CA LEU A 67 0.70 -7.83 11.28
C LEU A 67 -0.36 -6.75 11.51
N MET A 68 0.02 -5.49 11.45
CA MET A 68 -0.88 -4.34 11.49
C MET A 68 -1.02 -3.75 10.10
N ILE A 69 -2.26 -3.61 9.63
CA ILE A 69 -2.59 -2.93 8.37
C ILE A 69 -3.47 -1.73 8.68
N ALA A 70 -3.05 -0.56 8.24
CA ALA A 70 -3.78 0.69 8.42
C ALA A 70 -4.13 1.29 7.05
N ILE A 71 -5.43 1.55 6.84
CA ILE A 71 -5.93 2.35 5.73
C ILE A 71 -6.17 3.77 6.25
N ASP A 72 -5.89 4.80 5.44
CA ASP A 72 -6.27 6.16 5.83
C ASP A 72 -7.76 6.24 6.10
N GLY A 73 -8.14 6.82 7.23
CA GLY A 73 -9.48 7.33 7.45
C GLY A 73 -9.52 8.84 7.26
N VAL A 74 -10.61 9.46 7.70
CA VAL A 74 -10.77 10.92 7.57
C VAL A 74 -9.62 11.63 8.31
N PRO A 75 -8.77 12.41 7.60
CA PRO A 75 -7.62 13.08 8.20
C PRO A 75 -8.01 14.39 8.89
N PRO A 76 -7.17 14.95 9.78
CA PRO A 76 -7.42 16.26 10.39
C PRO A 76 -7.39 17.40 9.36
N LEU A 77 -8.08 18.51 9.65
CA LEU A 77 -8.23 19.66 8.73
C LEU A 77 -6.90 20.20 8.18
N ALA A 78 -5.85 20.26 9.01
CA ALA A 78 -4.53 20.72 8.59
C ALA A 78 -3.96 19.86 7.44
N LYS A 79 -4.12 18.53 7.54
CA LYS A 79 -3.72 17.58 6.49
C LYS A 79 -4.65 17.66 5.27
N VAL A 80 -5.94 17.94 5.44
CA VAL A 80 -6.85 18.19 4.30
C VAL A 80 -6.37 19.36 3.45
N VAL A 81 -5.93 20.46 4.07
CA VAL A 81 -5.38 21.63 3.35
C VAL A 81 -4.08 21.25 2.62
N GLN A 82 -3.18 20.53 3.29
CA GLN A 82 -1.93 20.06 2.68
C GLN A 82 -2.16 19.09 1.52
N GLN A 83 -3.11 18.15 1.66
CA GLN A 83 -3.55 17.24 0.60
C GLN A 83 -4.13 18.00 -0.58
N ARG A 84 -4.96 19.03 -0.33
CA ARG A 84 -5.53 19.89 -1.38
C ARG A 84 -4.44 20.59 -2.18
N GLU A 85 -3.43 21.15 -1.53
CA GLU A 85 -2.31 21.81 -2.19
C GLU A 85 -1.48 20.83 -3.04
N ARG A 86 -1.16 19.65 -2.48
CA ARG A 86 -0.47 18.58 -3.22
C ARG A 86 -1.24 18.14 -4.45
N ARG A 87 -2.55 17.87 -4.31
CA ARG A 87 -3.42 17.44 -5.41
C ARG A 87 -3.55 18.50 -6.49
N TYR A 88 -3.68 19.77 -6.10
CA TYR A 88 -3.70 20.88 -7.05
C TYR A 88 -2.39 20.96 -7.85
N THR A 89 -1.25 20.81 -7.17
CA THR A 89 0.07 20.80 -7.83
C THR A 89 0.25 19.62 -8.78
N ALA A 90 -0.19 18.42 -8.38
CA ALA A 90 -0.14 17.23 -9.23
C ALA A 90 -1.04 17.39 -10.47
N ALA A 91 -2.26 17.92 -10.31
CA ALA A 91 -3.15 18.20 -11.42
C ALA A 91 -2.55 19.20 -12.42
N LEU A 92 -1.88 20.26 -11.91
CA LEU A 92 -1.21 21.23 -12.75
C LEU A 92 -0.03 20.62 -13.53
N ARG A 93 0.77 19.75 -12.89
CA ARG A 93 1.86 19.00 -13.54
C ARG A 93 1.33 18.08 -14.64
N HIS A 94 0.28 17.31 -14.34
CA HIS A 94 -0.32 16.44 -15.33
C HIS A 94 -0.96 17.21 -16.50
N ALA A 95 -1.50 18.41 -16.28
CA ALA A 95 -1.98 19.25 -17.35
C ALA A 95 -0.82 19.72 -18.26
N THR A 96 0.29 20.16 -17.66
CA THR A 96 1.48 20.59 -18.40
C THR A 96 2.17 19.44 -19.13
N GLU A 97 2.25 18.25 -18.52
CA GLU A 97 2.75 17.03 -19.16
C GLU A 97 1.87 16.62 -20.34
N ARG A 98 0.55 16.65 -20.19
CA ARG A 98 -0.39 16.38 -21.30
C ARG A 98 -0.26 17.40 -22.42
N ASP A 99 -0.15 18.68 -22.12
CA ASP A 99 0.03 19.71 -23.15
C ASP A 99 1.33 19.48 -23.92
N ALA A 100 2.42 19.12 -23.22
CA ALA A 100 3.69 18.77 -23.85
C ALA A 100 3.60 17.48 -24.70
N GLU A 101 2.87 16.47 -24.24
CA GLU A 101 2.65 15.21 -24.96
C GLU A 101 1.77 15.43 -26.21
N VAL A 102 0.73 16.26 -26.12
CA VAL A 102 -0.09 16.65 -27.28
C VAL A 102 0.76 17.38 -28.30
N LEU A 103 1.60 18.33 -27.90
CA LEU A 103 2.51 19.04 -28.80
C LEU A 103 3.51 18.08 -29.47
N ALA A 104 4.13 17.19 -28.70
CA ALA A 104 5.07 16.19 -29.22
C ALA A 104 4.39 15.21 -30.19
N ARG A 105 3.14 14.82 -29.92
CA ARG A 105 2.34 13.98 -30.80
C ARG A 105 1.95 14.72 -32.08
N ASP A 106 1.51 15.97 -31.98
CA ASP A 106 1.19 16.83 -33.12
C ASP A 106 2.38 16.97 -34.08
N ASP A 107 3.60 17.08 -33.54
CA ASP A 107 4.84 17.13 -34.32
C ASP A 107 5.16 15.76 -34.94
N LEU A 108 4.98 14.66 -34.20
CA LEU A 108 5.19 13.30 -34.70
C LEU A 108 4.19 12.91 -35.81
N GLU A 109 2.92 13.32 -35.70
CA GLU A 109 1.87 13.09 -36.70
C GLU A 109 2.11 13.92 -37.98
N ARG A 110 2.73 15.10 -37.86
CA ARG A 110 3.18 15.89 -39.02
C ARG A 110 4.37 15.25 -39.73
N GLU A 111 5.29 14.62 -39.00
CA GLU A 111 6.47 13.96 -39.59
C GLU A 111 6.20 12.53 -40.10
N HIS A 112 5.32 11.77 -39.44
CA HIS A 112 4.98 10.39 -39.79
C HIS A 112 3.48 10.25 -40.01
N SER A 113 3.07 10.28 -41.28
CA SER A 113 1.69 10.05 -41.71
C SER A 113 1.18 8.65 -41.32
N GLY A 114 0.52 8.56 -40.17
CA GLY A 114 -0.28 7.39 -39.78
C GLY A 114 0.11 6.63 -38.51
N ALA A 115 0.96 7.18 -37.64
CA ALA A 115 1.21 6.56 -36.33
C ALA A 115 0.02 6.79 -35.38
N ILE A 116 -0.62 5.70 -34.92
CA ILE A 116 -1.67 5.76 -33.89
C ILE A 116 -0.98 5.89 -32.54
N ALA A 117 -1.14 7.03 -31.87
CA ALA A 117 -0.62 7.23 -30.53
C ALA A 117 -1.33 6.31 -29.52
N PRO A 118 -0.60 5.72 -28.56
CA PRO A 118 -1.19 4.86 -27.53
C PRO A 118 -2.20 5.67 -26.66
N PRO A 119 -3.23 5.00 -26.11
CA PRO A 119 -4.26 5.67 -25.33
C PRO A 119 -3.70 6.20 -24.00
N LEU A 120 -3.92 7.50 -23.76
CA LEU A 120 -3.81 8.15 -22.46
C LEU A 120 -4.92 7.62 -21.54
N HIS A 121 -4.73 6.46 -20.92
CA HIS A 121 -5.47 6.14 -19.71
C HIS A 121 -4.49 6.17 -18.55
N SER A 122 -4.89 6.73 -17.43
CA SER A 122 -4.11 6.72 -16.19
C SER A 122 -5.14 6.56 -15.09
N PHE A 123 -4.96 5.57 -14.22
CA PHE A 123 -5.87 5.38 -13.08
C PHE A 123 -5.93 6.68 -12.26
N ASP A 124 -7.12 7.16 -11.91
CA ASP A 124 -7.23 8.41 -11.15
C ASP A 124 -6.80 8.19 -9.70
N SER A 125 -5.53 8.51 -9.37
CA SER A 125 -4.99 8.48 -8.00
C SER A 125 -5.90 9.13 -6.96
N ASN A 126 -6.78 10.07 -7.34
CA ASN A 126 -7.70 10.72 -6.41
C ASN A 126 -8.72 9.74 -5.78
N VAL A 127 -8.97 8.58 -6.39
CA VAL A 127 -9.89 7.58 -5.81
C VAL A 127 -9.31 6.91 -4.56
N ILE A 128 -8.00 7.02 -4.32
CA ILE A 128 -7.32 6.55 -3.10
C ILE A 128 -7.49 7.61 -2.00
N THR A 129 -8.74 7.84 -1.62
CA THR A 129 -9.14 8.78 -0.57
C THR A 129 -10.30 8.18 0.21
N PRO A 130 -10.31 8.26 1.56
CA PRO A 130 -11.43 7.80 2.36
C PRO A 130 -12.76 8.38 1.86
N GLY A 131 -13.78 7.54 1.74
CA GLY A 131 -15.13 7.92 1.31
C GLY A 131 -15.42 7.73 -0.18
N THR A 132 -14.47 7.24 -0.97
CA THR A 132 -14.76 6.79 -2.34
C THR A 132 -15.30 5.37 -2.35
N GLY A 133 -16.12 5.03 -3.36
CA GLY A 133 -16.60 3.65 -3.53
C GLY A 133 -15.47 2.65 -3.79
N PHE A 134 -14.35 3.10 -4.37
CA PHE A 134 -13.15 2.29 -4.52
C PHE A 134 -12.58 1.87 -3.16
N MET A 135 -12.42 2.80 -2.21
CA MET A 135 -11.89 2.49 -0.89
C MET A 135 -12.81 1.58 -0.08
N GLU A 136 -14.13 1.68 -0.25
CA GLU A 136 -15.09 0.75 0.35
C GLU A 136 -14.90 -0.68 -0.17
N ARG A 137 -14.76 -0.84 -1.50
CA ARG A 137 -14.48 -2.13 -2.14
C ARG A 137 -13.12 -2.67 -1.72
N LEU A 138 -12.10 -1.81 -1.66
CA LEU A 138 -10.76 -2.16 -1.22
C LEU A 138 -10.75 -2.69 0.23
N GLU A 139 -11.40 -1.98 1.16
CA GLU A 139 -11.51 -2.43 2.55
C GLU A 139 -12.21 -3.79 2.65
N ALA A 140 -13.32 -3.99 1.93
CA ALA A 140 -14.03 -5.26 1.92
C ALA A 140 -13.16 -6.41 1.36
N HIS A 141 -12.46 -6.14 0.26
CA HIS A 141 -11.56 -7.10 -0.38
C HIS A 141 -10.41 -7.49 0.55
N LEU A 142 -9.76 -6.51 1.20
CA LEU A 142 -8.66 -6.76 2.14
C LEU A 142 -9.10 -7.52 3.37
N ARG A 143 -10.26 -7.18 3.94
CA ARG A 143 -10.80 -7.94 5.09
C ARG A 143 -11.03 -9.41 4.72
N ALA A 144 -11.57 -9.69 3.54
CA ALA A 144 -11.74 -11.05 3.04
C ALA A 144 -10.41 -11.77 2.80
N HIS A 145 -9.40 -11.07 2.25
CA HIS A 145 -8.05 -11.61 2.08
C HIS A 145 -7.41 -12.00 3.42
N LEU A 146 -7.42 -11.07 4.39
CA LEU A 146 -6.82 -11.26 5.70
C LEU A 146 -7.47 -12.40 6.45
N ALA A 147 -8.81 -12.53 6.38
CA ALA A 147 -9.52 -13.64 6.98
C ALA A 147 -9.09 -15.00 6.38
N ARG A 148 -8.96 -15.09 5.04
CA ARG A 148 -8.45 -16.30 4.37
C ARG A 148 -7.04 -16.64 4.81
N ARG A 149 -6.13 -15.65 4.86
CA ARG A 149 -4.73 -15.87 5.24
C ARG A 149 -4.58 -16.25 6.70
N ALA A 150 -5.35 -15.63 7.59
CA ALA A 150 -5.40 -15.97 9.02
C ALA A 150 -5.87 -17.42 9.26
N ALA A 151 -6.79 -17.92 8.43
CA ALA A 151 -7.22 -19.32 8.48
C ALA A 151 -6.18 -20.31 7.92
N GLY A 152 -5.09 -19.81 7.33
CA GLY A 152 -4.02 -20.60 6.72
C GLY A 152 -2.64 -20.14 7.15
N GLU A 153 -1.83 -19.71 6.19
CA GLU A 153 -0.39 -19.42 6.35
C GLU A 153 -0.08 -18.38 7.44
N TRP A 154 -0.99 -17.43 7.70
CA TRP A 154 -0.80 -16.34 8.66
C TRP A 154 -1.49 -16.60 10.00
N GLY A 155 -1.96 -17.82 10.26
CA GLY A 155 -2.68 -18.15 11.49
C GLY A 155 -1.87 -18.03 12.79
N HIS A 156 -0.54 -17.91 12.69
CA HIS A 156 0.34 -17.64 13.81
C HIS A 156 0.46 -16.15 14.16
N LEU A 157 -0.06 -15.24 13.31
CA LEU A 157 0.04 -13.80 13.48
C LEU A 157 -1.21 -13.23 14.15
N GLU A 158 -1.01 -12.30 15.06
CA GLU A 158 -2.05 -11.36 15.47
C GLU A 158 -2.26 -10.34 14.34
N ILE A 159 -3.36 -10.47 13.60
CA ILE A 159 -3.70 -9.53 12.53
C ILE A 159 -4.58 -8.40 13.10
N VAL A 160 -4.07 -7.17 13.03
CA VAL A 160 -4.80 -5.96 13.40
C VAL A 160 -5.09 -5.17 12.13
N PHE A 161 -6.34 -4.79 11.93
CA PHE A 161 -6.77 -4.03 10.77
C PHE A 161 -7.48 -2.75 11.21
N SER A 162 -6.94 -1.59 10.83
CA SER A 162 -7.58 -0.28 11.03
C SER A 162 -8.10 0.24 9.70
N GLY A 163 -9.43 0.30 9.57
CA GLY A 163 -10.12 0.62 8.32
C GLY A 163 -10.34 2.12 8.10
N MET A 164 -10.92 2.49 6.97
CA MET A 164 -11.16 3.90 6.60
C MET A 164 -12.20 4.60 7.49
N LYS A 165 -13.03 3.83 8.20
CA LYS A 165 -14.05 4.34 9.13
C LYS A 165 -13.45 4.84 10.44
N GLU A 166 -12.25 4.39 10.79
CA GLU A 166 -11.52 4.88 11.94
C GLU A 166 -10.82 6.19 11.56
N PRO A 167 -11.01 7.29 12.31
CA PRO A 167 -10.43 8.58 11.97
C PRO A 167 -8.90 8.55 12.07
N GLY A 168 -8.25 9.41 11.28
CA GLY A 168 -6.79 9.54 11.25
C GLY A 168 -6.12 8.78 10.12
N GLU A 169 -4.89 9.18 9.86
CA GLU A 169 -4.05 8.64 8.78
C GLU A 169 -3.38 7.33 9.20
N GLY A 170 -3.02 6.49 8.22
CA GLY A 170 -2.41 5.20 8.42
C GLY A 170 -1.17 5.27 9.30
N GLU A 171 -0.25 6.17 8.99
CA GLU A 171 0.95 6.44 9.80
C GLU A 171 0.62 6.79 11.27
N HIS A 172 -0.41 7.61 11.48
CA HIS A 172 -0.82 8.05 12.82
C HIS A 172 -1.49 6.92 13.60
N LYS A 173 -2.33 6.11 12.94
CA LYS A 173 -2.94 4.91 13.52
C LYS A 173 -1.90 3.89 13.97
N ILE A 174 -0.89 3.65 13.13
CA ILE A 174 0.26 2.80 13.46
C ILE A 174 1.00 3.36 14.68
N MET A 175 1.33 4.65 14.68
CA MET A 175 2.04 5.30 15.78
C MET A 175 1.23 5.29 17.09
N GLN A 176 -0.09 5.39 17.03
CA GLN A 176 -0.97 5.28 18.20
C GLN A 176 -0.89 3.87 18.80
N LEU A 177 -0.95 2.82 17.97
CA LEU A 177 -0.83 1.44 18.44
C LEU A 177 0.52 1.19 19.12
N ILE A 178 1.62 1.63 18.51
CA ILE A 178 2.98 1.50 19.08
C ILE A 178 3.07 2.19 20.44
N ARG A 179 2.52 3.39 20.59
CA ARG A 179 2.52 4.12 21.88
C ARG A 179 1.68 3.41 22.93
N ALA A 180 0.49 2.92 22.56
CA ALA A 180 -0.39 2.21 23.48
C ALA A 180 0.26 0.94 24.03
N GLN A 181 0.92 0.14 23.17
CA GLN A 181 1.66 -1.06 23.60
C GLN A 181 2.78 -0.72 24.59
N ARG A 182 3.55 0.34 24.32
CA ARG A 182 4.64 0.78 25.23
C ARG A 182 4.12 1.23 26.58
N GLY A 183 2.98 1.92 26.62
CA GLY A 183 2.34 2.33 27.87
C GLY A 183 1.89 1.14 28.71
N VAL A 184 1.30 0.12 28.08
CA VAL A 184 0.87 -1.12 28.77
C VAL A 184 2.06 -1.90 29.30
N MET A 185 3.14 -2.02 28.53
CA MET A 185 4.35 -2.72 28.98
C MET A 185 5.04 -1.98 30.14
N ALA A 186 5.05 -0.64 30.14
CA ALA A 186 5.59 0.15 31.23
C ALA A 186 4.77 -0.02 32.53
N ALA A 187 3.43 0.01 32.44
CA ALA A 187 2.56 -0.21 33.60
C ALA A 187 2.72 -1.63 34.19
N ALA A 188 2.80 -2.65 33.34
CA ALA A 188 3.00 -4.04 33.78
C ALA A 188 4.37 -4.28 34.43
N ALA A 189 5.38 -3.48 34.11
CA ALA A 189 6.72 -3.57 34.70
C ALA A 189 6.84 -2.85 36.06
N GLU A 190 5.93 -1.92 36.38
CA GLU A 190 5.89 -1.25 37.69
C GLU A 190 5.06 -2.01 38.74
N GLU A 191 4.23 -2.98 38.31
CA GLU A 191 3.38 -3.79 39.19
C GLU A 191 3.97 -5.15 39.60
N GLY A 192 5.16 -5.52 39.09
CA GLY A 192 5.85 -6.80 39.35
C GLY A 192 7.15 -6.66 40.12
#